data_AF-A0AAD5QGL7-F1
#
_entry.id   AF-A0AAD5QGL7-F1
#
_cell.length_a   1.000
_cell.length_b   1.000
_cell.length_c   1.000
_cell.angle_alpha   90.00
_cell.angle_beta   90.00
_cell.angle_gamma   90.00
#
_symmetry.space_group_name_H-M   'P 1'
#
loop_
_entity.id
_entity.type
_entity.pdbx_description
1 polymer ?
#
loop_
_entity_poly.entity_id
_entity_poly.type
_entity_poly.pdbx_seq_one_letter_code
_entity_poly.pdbx_strand_id
1 'polypeptide(L)'
;MATFPTNQKLVTVGLFNLAKDGSFSCNHGKKECEANRLHSCVIDVLKSSGALPFIICFERIIHHNTVEQAMHYCSAFIRNQYRQIRKCYDGERGTQLQRMAAHKTMSTKPHPILEVPYLLINDYTPSVDNNDLTVKHLPQFLNKWFKLYS
;
A
#
# COMPACT_ATOMS: atom_id res chain seq x y z
N MET A 1 -0.77 -0.65 -26.56
CA MET A 1 0.19 -0.54 -25.45
C MET A 1 -0.38 0.49 -24.49
N ALA A 2 -1.08 0.08 -23.43
CA ALA A 2 -1.70 1.03 -22.51
C ALA A 2 -0.61 1.62 -21.60
N THR A 3 -0.19 2.83 -21.92
CA THR A 3 0.63 3.66 -21.03
C THR A 3 -0.23 4.09 -19.85
N PHE A 4 0.00 3.48 -18.68
CA PHE A 4 -0.62 3.94 -17.44
C PHE A 4 -0.05 5.32 -17.09
N PRO A 5 -0.88 6.33 -16.78
CA PRO A 5 -0.39 7.65 -16.44
C PRO A 5 0.49 7.58 -15.19
N THR A 6 1.64 8.26 -15.27
CA THR A 6 2.76 8.31 -14.32
C THR A 6 2.45 8.91 -12.94
N ASN A 7 1.18 9.13 -12.60
CA ASN A 7 0.74 9.80 -11.36
C ASN A 7 0.01 8.90 -10.35
N GLN A 8 0.06 7.58 -10.50
CA GLN A 8 -0.51 6.66 -9.50
C GLN A 8 0.44 6.52 -8.29
N LYS A 9 0.12 7.25 -7.21
CA LYS A 9 0.78 7.06 -5.91
C LYS A 9 0.14 5.86 -5.20
N LEU A 10 0.82 4.72 -5.23
CA LEU A 10 0.50 3.61 -4.34
C LEU A 10 0.79 4.04 -2.90
N VAL A 11 -0.23 4.03 -2.06
CA VAL A 11 -0.10 4.12 -0.61
C VAL A 11 -0.47 2.75 -0.08
N THR A 12 0.42 2.11 0.68
CA THR A 12 0.04 0.89 1.40
C THR A 12 -0.85 1.30 2.56
N VAL A 13 -2.15 1.07 2.40
CA VAL A 13 -3.16 1.42 3.39
C VAL A 13 -3.36 0.21 4.30
N GLY A 14 -2.68 0.21 5.44
CA GLY A 14 -3.20 -0.48 6.62
C GLY A 14 -4.30 0.38 7.25
N LEU A 15 -5.26 -0.25 7.92
CA LEU A 15 -6.11 0.49 8.85
C LEU A 15 -5.31 0.67 10.13
N PHE A 16 -5.01 1.93 10.44
CA PHE A 16 -4.23 2.32 11.61
C PHE A 16 -5.15 2.89 12.68
N ASN A 17 -4.91 2.53 13.94
CA ASN A 17 -5.47 3.23 15.10
C ASN A 17 -4.42 4.19 15.63
N LEU A 18 -4.77 5.46 15.86
CA LEU A 18 -3.94 6.42 16.57
C LEU A 18 -4.36 6.50 18.03
N ALA A 19 -3.39 6.37 18.93
CA ALA A 19 -3.57 6.70 20.33
C ALA A 19 -3.33 8.20 20.56
N LYS A 20 -3.80 8.71 21.70
CA LYS A 20 -3.70 10.14 22.08
C LYS A 20 -2.26 10.63 22.25
N ASP A 21 -1.32 9.74 22.47
CA ASP A 21 0.12 10.03 22.60
C ASP A 21 0.86 10.07 21.24
N GLY A 22 0.15 9.92 20.14
CA GLY A 22 0.72 9.87 18.79
C GLY A 22 1.36 8.52 18.43
N SER A 23 1.23 7.51 19.30
CA SER A 23 1.52 6.13 18.93
C SER A 23 0.44 5.61 17.97
N PHE A 24 0.82 4.71 17.08
CA PHE A 24 -0.10 4.09 16.13
C PHE A 24 0.00 2.57 16.24
N SER A 25 -1.14 1.90 16.05
CA SER A 25 -1.24 0.44 15.97
C SER A 25 -1.97 0.04 14.69
N CYS A 26 -1.82 -1.22 14.30
CA CYS A 26 -2.50 -1.77 13.13
C CYS A 26 -3.60 -2.73 13.59
N ASN A 27 -4.71 -2.78 12.86
CA ASN A 27 -5.90 -3.56 13.23
C ASN A 27 -5.61 -5.06 13.39
N HIS A 28 -4.68 -5.61 12.62
CA HIS A 28 -4.26 -7.02 12.66
C HIS A 28 -2.93 -7.21 13.41
N GLY A 29 -2.56 -6.25 14.26
CA GLY A 29 -1.44 -6.36 15.19
C GLY A 29 -0.06 -6.18 14.56
N LYS A 30 0.97 -6.66 15.27
CA LYS A 30 2.38 -6.36 14.98
C LYS A 30 2.82 -6.78 13.59
N LYS A 31 2.36 -7.93 13.10
CA LYS A 31 2.74 -8.48 11.78
C LYS A 31 2.30 -7.56 10.65
N GLU A 32 1.09 -7.02 10.71
CA GLU A 32 0.58 -6.04 9.74
C GLU A 32 1.41 -4.75 9.79
N CYS A 33 1.72 -4.26 11.00
CA CYS A 33 2.57 -3.08 11.14
C CYS A 33 3.97 -3.29 10.53
N GLU A 34 4.60 -4.43 10.76
CA GLU A 34 5.90 -4.74 10.16
C GLU A 34 5.81 -4.84 8.62
N ALA A 35 4.78 -5.51 8.09
CA ALA A 35 4.55 -5.59 6.64
C ALA A 35 4.33 -4.20 6.02
N ASN A 36 3.48 -3.36 6.63
CA ASN A 36 3.22 -2.00 6.17
C ASN A 36 4.48 -1.12 6.19
N ARG A 37 5.34 -1.29 7.20
CA ARG A 37 6.65 -0.61 7.28
C ARG A 37 7.54 -1.00 6.12
N LEU A 38 7.67 -2.31 5.87
CA LEU A 38 8.50 -2.83 4.79
C LEU A 38 7.98 -2.35 3.42
N HIS A 39 6.69 -2.44 3.16
CA HIS A 39 6.11 -1.96 1.91
C HIS A 39 6.32 -0.45 1.72
N SER A 40 6.18 0.35 2.78
CA SER A 40 6.46 1.78 2.72
C SER A 40 7.91 2.06 2.33
N CYS A 41 8.87 1.31 2.88
CA CYS A 41 10.28 1.42 2.52
C CYS A 41 10.57 1.01 1.07
N VAL A 42 9.94 -0.07 0.60
CA VAL A 42 10.08 -0.52 -0.80
C VAL A 42 9.54 0.54 -1.76
N ILE A 43 8.39 1.16 -1.46
CA ILE A 43 7.81 2.24 -2.26
C ILE A 43 8.68 3.50 -2.22
N ASP A 44 9.21 3.88 -1.06
CA ASP A 44 10.08 5.06 -0.90
C ASP A 44 11.32 4.95 -1.81
N VAL A 45 11.93 3.76 -1.84
CA VAL A 45 13.16 3.46 -2.59
C VAL A 45 12.91 3.23 -4.08
N LEU A 46 11.93 2.38 -4.44
CA LEU A 46 11.74 1.93 -5.83
C LEU A 46 10.66 2.72 -6.60
N LYS A 47 9.87 3.53 -5.90
CA LYS A 47 8.63 4.14 -6.42
C LYS A 47 7.60 3.07 -6.82
N SER A 48 6.36 3.50 -7.07
CA SER A 48 5.22 2.57 -7.17
C SER A 48 5.39 1.49 -8.25
N SER A 49 5.86 1.84 -9.45
CA SER A 49 6.06 0.86 -10.53
C SER A 49 7.14 -0.18 -10.21
N GLY A 50 8.25 0.23 -9.59
CA GLY A 50 9.35 -0.67 -9.20
C GLY A 50 9.04 -1.51 -7.96
N ALA A 51 8.16 -1.03 -7.08
CA ALA A 51 7.79 -1.71 -5.84
C ALA A 51 6.77 -2.85 -6.05
N LEU A 52 5.89 -2.74 -7.04
CA LEU A 52 4.76 -3.65 -7.24
C LEU A 52 5.15 -5.14 -7.34
N PRO A 53 6.18 -5.55 -8.11
CA PRO A 53 6.55 -6.96 -8.20
C PRO A 53 6.92 -7.58 -6.84
N PHE A 54 7.64 -6.83 -6.01
CA PHE A 54 7.97 -7.27 -4.65
C PHE A 54 6.72 -7.38 -3.78
N ILE A 55 5.87 -6.36 -3.78
CA ILE A 55 4.65 -6.32 -2.95
C ILE A 55 3.71 -7.48 -3.33
N ILE A 56 3.51 -7.73 -4.63
CA ILE A 56 2.66 -8.84 -5.10
C ILE A 56 3.22 -10.20 -4.66
N CYS A 57 4.54 -10.39 -4.76
CA CYS A 57 5.18 -11.60 -4.25
C CYS A 57 4.97 -11.76 -2.74
N PHE A 58 5.22 -10.69 -1.99
CA PHE A 58 5.17 -10.67 -0.52
C PHE A 58 3.76 -10.97 0.00
N GLU A 59 2.75 -10.30 -0.53
CA GLU A 59 1.34 -10.46 -0.12
C GLU A 59 0.81 -11.88 -0.35
N ARG A 60 1.32 -12.60 -1.36
CA ARG A 60 0.91 -13.99 -1.62
C ARG A 60 1.35 -14.97 -0.55
N ILE A 61 2.42 -14.68 0.17
CA ILE A 61 3.05 -15.63 1.09
C ILE A 61 3.01 -15.17 2.55
N ILE A 62 2.78 -13.87 2.80
CA ILE A 62 2.84 -13.31 4.16
C ILE A 62 1.82 -13.96 5.09
N HIS A 63 0.67 -14.43 4.61
CA HIS A 63 -0.36 -15.06 5.45
C HIS A 63 0.19 -16.24 6.28
N HIS A 64 1.10 -17.05 5.72
CA HIS A 64 1.65 -18.23 6.37
C HIS A 64 3.11 -18.07 6.84
N ASN A 65 3.70 -16.89 6.66
CA ASN A 65 5.12 -16.63 6.93
C ASN A 65 5.31 -15.42 7.84
N THR A 66 6.50 -15.27 8.42
CA THR A 66 6.92 -14.01 9.05
C THR A 66 7.28 -12.97 7.99
N VAL A 67 7.34 -11.69 8.39
CA VAL A 67 7.80 -10.60 7.50
C VAL A 67 9.21 -10.86 6.97
N GLU A 68 10.09 -11.40 7.82
CA GLU A 68 11.46 -11.75 7.43
C GLU A 68 11.53 -12.88 6.39
N GLN A 69 10.77 -13.95 6.63
CA GLN A 69 10.68 -15.07 5.68
C GLN A 69 10.15 -14.60 4.32
N ALA A 70 9.11 -13.76 4.33
CA ALA A 70 8.53 -13.23 3.11
C ALA A 70 9.46 -12.24 2.38
N MET A 71 10.13 -11.36 3.12
CA MET A 71 11.14 -10.44 2.57
C MET A 71 12.29 -11.18 1.91
N HIS A 72 12.78 -12.25 2.56
CA HIS A 72 13.84 -13.09 2.03
C HIS A 72 13.39 -13.81 0.75
N TYR A 73 12.22 -14.46 0.78
CA TYR A 73 11.67 -15.19 -0.36
C TYR A 73 11.49 -14.29 -1.60
N CYS A 74 11.00 -13.06 -1.40
CA CYS A 74 10.77 -12.10 -2.49
C CYS A 74 11.97 -11.21 -2.81
N SER A 75 13.14 -11.45 -2.20
CA SER A 75 14.32 -10.56 -2.28
C SER A 75 14.85 -10.35 -3.69
N ALA A 76 14.61 -11.29 -4.62
CA ALA A 76 15.01 -11.17 -6.01
C ALA A 76 14.49 -9.89 -6.69
N PHE A 77 13.27 -9.44 -6.35
CA PHE A 77 12.67 -8.23 -6.92
C PHE A 77 13.30 -6.93 -6.39
N ILE A 78 13.98 -6.99 -5.25
CA ILE A 78 14.59 -5.84 -4.59
C ILE A 78 16.12 -5.97 -4.48
N ARG A 79 16.73 -6.95 -5.16
CA ARG A 79 18.12 -7.37 -4.96
C ARG A 79 19.12 -6.19 -4.95
N ASN A 80 19.00 -5.30 -5.92
CA ASN A 80 19.92 -4.16 -6.07
C ASN A 80 19.74 -3.07 -4.99
N GLN A 81 18.61 -3.08 -4.29
CA GLN A 81 18.26 -2.09 -3.26
C GLN A 81 18.03 -2.73 -1.88
N TYR A 82 18.28 -4.03 -1.73
CA TYR A 82 17.96 -4.79 -0.54
C TYR A 82 18.56 -4.16 0.72
N ARG A 83 19.84 -3.77 0.68
CA ARG A 83 20.51 -3.12 1.82
C ARG A 83 19.87 -1.78 2.19
N GLN A 84 19.48 -0.97 1.19
CA GLN A 84 18.84 0.33 1.45
C GLN A 84 17.43 0.14 2.04
N ILE A 85 16.64 -0.76 1.47
CA ILE A 85 15.31 -1.12 1.97
C ILE A 85 15.40 -1.69 3.38
N ARG A 86 16.37 -2.58 3.63
CA ARG A 86 16.61 -3.16 4.96
C ARG A 86 16.94 -2.08 5.99
N LYS A 87 17.85 -1.16 5.65
CA LYS A 87 18.20 -0.02 6.51
C LYS A 87 16.98 0.85 6.83
N CYS A 88 16.11 1.09 5.84
CA CYS A 88 14.85 1.81 6.05
C CYS A 88 13.91 1.03 6.98
N TYR A 89 13.77 -0.28 6.75
CA TYR A 89 12.88 -1.17 7.49
C TYR A 89 13.30 -1.30 8.96
N ASP A 90 14.60 -1.35 9.26
CA ASP A 90 15.09 -1.44 10.64
C ASP A 90 15.15 -0.05 11.31
N GLY A 91 15.35 1.02 10.53
CA GLY A 91 15.61 2.37 11.05
C GLY A 91 14.40 3.31 11.14
N GLU A 92 14.63 4.49 11.74
CA GLU A 92 13.59 5.51 12.00
C GLU A 92 12.81 5.94 10.74
N ARG A 93 13.45 5.92 9.57
CA ARG A 93 12.81 6.25 8.29
C ARG A 93 11.56 5.39 8.05
N GLY A 94 11.61 4.09 8.32
CA GLY A 94 10.44 3.23 8.18
C GLY A 94 9.28 3.65 9.10
N THR A 95 9.59 3.98 10.36
CA THR A 95 8.59 4.48 11.32
C THR A 95 7.99 5.81 10.86
N GLN A 96 8.81 6.73 10.34
CA GLN A 96 8.35 8.00 9.79
C GLN A 96 7.39 7.77 8.61
N LEU A 97 7.74 6.87 7.69
CA LEU A 97 6.91 6.55 6.54
C LEU A 97 5.55 5.96 6.96
N GLN A 98 5.51 5.12 8.00
CA GLN A 98 4.24 4.61 8.53
C GLN A 98 3.37 5.72 9.13
N ARG A 99 3.96 6.65 9.90
CA ARG A 99 3.23 7.82 10.42
C ARG A 99 2.65 8.67 9.30
N MET A 100 3.44 8.89 8.24
CA MET A 100 2.97 9.61 7.05
C MET A 100 1.83 8.88 6.35
N ALA A 101 1.91 7.55 6.22
CA ALA A 101 0.84 6.73 5.65
C ALA A 101 -0.43 6.79 6.50
N ALA A 102 -0.33 6.62 7.82
CA ALA A 102 -1.45 6.71 8.74
C ALA A 102 -2.15 8.08 8.68
N HIS A 103 -1.37 9.17 8.75
CA HIS A 103 -1.91 10.53 8.60
C HIS A 103 -2.62 10.69 7.25
N LYS A 104 -2.02 10.19 6.17
CA LYS A 104 -2.63 10.27 4.84
C LYS A 104 -3.97 9.54 4.79
N THR A 105 -4.03 8.30 5.29
CA THR A 105 -5.27 7.50 5.40
C THR A 105 -6.35 8.28 6.15
N MET A 106 -6.03 8.83 7.32
CA MET A 106 -7.00 9.54 8.17
C MET A 106 -7.44 10.90 7.60
N SER A 107 -6.57 11.54 6.82
CA SER A 107 -6.87 12.81 6.15
C SER A 107 -7.52 12.65 4.77
N THR A 108 -7.82 11.41 4.35
CA THR A 108 -8.42 11.12 3.04
C THR A 108 -9.78 11.81 2.90
N LYS A 109 -10.01 12.41 1.73
CA LYS A 109 -11.25 13.09 1.33
C LYS A 109 -11.67 12.56 -0.05
N PRO A 110 -12.96 12.67 -0.43
CA PRO A 110 -14.07 13.29 0.31
C PRO A 110 -14.64 12.45 1.47
N HIS A 111 -14.43 11.13 1.45
CA HIS A 111 -14.98 10.21 2.46
C HIS A 111 -13.87 9.60 3.32
N PRO A 112 -14.12 9.37 4.62
CA PRO A 112 -13.20 8.62 5.46
C PRO A 112 -13.10 7.16 4.97
N ILE A 113 -11.91 6.56 5.13
CA ILE A 113 -11.69 5.15 4.83
C ILE A 113 -12.25 4.32 5.99
N LEU A 114 -13.38 3.65 5.77
CA LEU A 114 -14.03 2.81 6.78
C LEU A 114 -13.57 1.34 6.70
N GLU A 115 -13.17 0.90 5.51
CA GLU A 115 -12.75 -0.47 5.24
C GLU A 115 -11.69 -0.53 4.13
N VAL A 116 -11.02 -1.67 4.02
CA VAL A 116 -10.00 -1.95 2.99
C VAL A 116 -10.38 -3.21 2.21
N PRO A 117 -10.03 -3.32 0.91
CA PRO A 117 -9.26 -2.34 0.12
C PRO A 117 -10.07 -1.09 -0.24
N TYR A 118 -9.40 0.08 -0.29
CA TYR A 118 -9.99 1.35 -0.70
C TYR A 118 -9.29 1.90 -1.94
N LEU A 119 -10.06 2.31 -2.95
CA LEU A 119 -9.55 2.88 -4.19
C LEU A 119 -10.06 4.31 -4.36
N LEU A 120 -9.12 5.24 -4.59
CA LEU A 120 -9.38 6.64 -4.91
C LEU A 120 -8.74 6.98 -6.25
N ILE A 121 -9.57 7.39 -7.21
CA ILE A 121 -9.16 7.73 -8.57
C ILE A 121 -9.70 9.13 -8.87
N ASN A 122 -8.83 10.13 -8.97
CA ASN A 122 -9.21 11.54 -9.23
C ASN A 122 -10.34 12.03 -8.30
N ASP A 123 -10.15 11.87 -6.98
CA ASP A 123 -11.13 12.21 -5.92
C ASP A 123 -12.46 11.45 -5.98
N TYR A 124 -12.58 10.45 -6.86
CA TYR A 124 -13.70 9.53 -6.94
C TYR A 124 -13.35 8.17 -6.37
N THR A 125 -14.25 7.62 -5.56
CA THR A 125 -14.17 6.25 -5.06
C THR A 125 -15.38 5.46 -5.59
N PRO A 126 -15.17 4.34 -6.32
CA PRO A 126 -16.29 3.55 -6.79
C PRO A 126 -16.89 2.77 -5.62
N SER A 127 -18.16 3.04 -5.27
CA SER A 127 -18.93 2.35 -4.22
C SER A 127 -18.42 2.53 -2.78
N VAL A 128 -19.10 3.39 -2.01
CA VAL A 128 -18.96 3.50 -0.54
C VAL A 128 -19.96 2.63 0.22
N ASP A 129 -20.99 2.12 -0.46
CA ASP A 129 -22.06 1.32 0.13
C ASP A 129 -21.91 -0.13 -0.32
N ASN A 130 -21.47 -0.99 0.60
CA ASN A 130 -21.02 -2.37 0.37
C ASN A 130 -19.86 -2.41 -0.64
N ASN A 131 -18.71 -2.88 -0.17
CA ASN A 131 -17.47 -3.11 -0.93
C ASN A 131 -17.61 -4.15 -2.09
N ASP A 132 -18.73 -4.15 -2.81
CA ASP A 132 -19.06 -5.00 -3.95
C ASP A 132 -18.28 -4.61 -5.23
N LEU A 133 -17.24 -3.79 -5.08
CA LEU A 133 -16.16 -3.65 -6.05
C LEU A 133 -15.47 -5.02 -6.19
N THR A 134 -16.02 -5.87 -7.04
CA THR A 134 -15.30 -7.05 -7.49
C THR A 134 -14.09 -6.52 -8.27
N VAL A 135 -12.88 -6.77 -7.78
CA VAL A 135 -11.61 -6.40 -8.48
C VAL A 135 -11.62 -6.89 -9.94
N LYS A 136 -12.37 -7.95 -10.24
CA LYS A 136 -12.64 -8.48 -11.59
C LYS A 136 -13.25 -7.46 -12.55
N HIS A 137 -14.08 -6.53 -12.07
CA HIS A 137 -14.73 -5.50 -12.88
C HIS A 137 -13.88 -4.23 -13.02
N LEU A 138 -12.82 -4.08 -12.21
CA LEU A 138 -11.96 -2.89 -12.22
C LEU A 138 -11.39 -2.55 -13.62
N PRO A 139 -10.92 -3.52 -14.44
CA PRO A 139 -10.46 -3.21 -15.79
C PRO A 139 -11.56 -2.61 -16.68
N GLN A 140 -12.80 -3.11 -16.54
CA GLN A 140 -13.94 -2.62 -17.31
C GLN A 140 -14.33 -1.21 -16.88
N PHE A 141 -14.38 -0.95 -15.57
CA PHE A 141 -14.65 0.38 -15.02
C PHE A 141 -13.60 1.40 -15.45
N LEU A 142 -12.32 1.07 -15.33
CA LEU A 142 -11.22 1.94 -15.77
C LEU A 142 -11.31 2.24 -17.27
N ASN A 143 -11.56 1.21 -18.10
CA ASN A 143 -11.72 1.40 -19.54
C ASN A 143 -12.91 2.32 -19.87
N LYS A 144 -14.04 2.17 -19.18
CA LYS A 144 -15.21 3.06 -19.35
C LYS A 144 -14.87 4.49 -18.92
N TRP A 145 -14.20 4.64 -17.78
CA TRP A 145 -13.80 5.95 -17.26
C TRP A 145 -12.86 6.68 -18.21
N PHE A 146 -11.80 6.01 -18.68
CA PHE A 146 -10.88 6.62 -19.64
C PHE A 146 -11.62 7.07 -20.90
N LYS A 147 -12.55 6.29 -21.44
CA LYS A 147 -13.35 6.72 -22.60
C LYS A 147 -14.22 7.95 -22.37
N LEU A 148 -14.64 8.21 -21.14
CA LEU A 148 -15.52 9.34 -20.80
C LEU A 148 -14.75 10.64 -20.51
N TYR A 149 -13.48 10.54 -20.12
CA TYR A 149 -12.68 11.66 -19.61
C TYR A 149 -11.33 11.82 -20.36
N SER A 150 -11.16 11.17 -21.50
CA SER A 150 -10.03 11.37 -22.44
C SER A 150 -10.49 12.09 -23.69
#